data_AF-V4J2G7-F1
#
_entry.id   AF-V4J2G7-F1
#
_cell.length_a   1.000
_cell.length_b   1.000
_cell.length_c   1.000
_cell.angle_alpha   90.00
_cell.angle_beta   90.00
_cell.angle_gamma   90.00
#
_symmetry.space_group_name_H-M   'P 1'
#
loop_
_entity.id
_entity.type
_entity.pdbx_description
1 polymer ?
#
loop_
_entity_poly.entity_id
_entity_poly.type
_entity_poly.pdbx_seq_one_letter_code
_entity_poly.pdbx_strand_id
1 'polypeptide(L)'
;MADDATETAGDPERPDPVGGRDRPERPADVPTWDDEFLDRASDRLLFNYDLARDETVGGERFDLTGEMRVDSRKQFLHESLTYANHHADEYLFARRVDGVTVADLERLVELGHELADERITPDEEHYGTDLSFVLVAPTIPEAVREFVLGFRERQLLAFGYYGHYEVNLGVVAPDDEEAVASREADVVAAFTPWDDVPDRRSDGFLARVRRALGR
;
A
#
# COMPACT_ATOMS: atom_id res chain seq x y z
N MET A 1 -25.44 73.07 -9.85
CA MET A 1 -26.58 72.22 -9.47
C MET A 1 -26.13 70.79 -9.60
N ALA A 2 -26.21 70.07 -8.48
CA ALA A 2 -25.89 68.66 -8.32
C ALA A 2 -27.16 67.83 -8.52
N ASP A 3 -26.97 66.56 -8.90
CA ASP A 3 -27.82 65.36 -8.70
C ASP A 3 -27.25 64.33 -9.68
N ASP A 4 -26.35 63.42 -9.28
CA ASP A 4 -26.52 62.29 -8.36
C ASP A 4 -27.75 61.42 -8.69
N ALA A 5 -27.52 60.39 -9.50
CA ALA A 5 -28.41 59.25 -9.65
C ALA A 5 -27.58 57.99 -9.43
N THR A 6 -27.72 57.47 -8.22
CA THR A 6 -27.20 56.22 -7.69
C THR A 6 -27.76 55.04 -8.49
N GLU A 7 -26.92 54.29 -9.20
CA GLU A 7 -27.27 52.94 -9.66
C GLU A 7 -26.62 51.91 -8.74
N THR A 8 -27.48 51.10 -8.13
CA THR A 8 -27.16 50.12 -7.10
C THR A 8 -26.43 48.94 -7.74
N ALA A 9 -25.13 48.83 -7.53
CA ALA A 9 -24.39 47.62 -7.88
C ALA A 9 -24.80 46.52 -6.89
N GLY A 10 -25.62 45.58 -7.35
CA GLY A 10 -25.91 44.33 -6.65
C GLY A 10 -24.62 43.55 -6.40
N ASP A 11 -24.47 43.09 -5.16
CA ASP A 11 -23.42 42.20 -4.70
C ASP A 11 -23.41 40.93 -5.57
N PRO A 12 -22.32 40.58 -6.28
CA PRO A 12 -22.24 39.29 -6.94
C PRO A 12 -22.15 38.20 -5.88
N GLU A 13 -23.23 37.43 -5.82
CA GLU A 13 -23.41 36.17 -5.08
C GLU A 13 -22.09 35.39 -5.03
N ARG A 14 -21.55 35.23 -3.82
CA ARG A 14 -20.36 34.41 -3.59
C ARG A 14 -20.73 32.97 -3.94
N PRO A 15 -20.00 32.27 -4.82
CA PRO A 15 -20.24 30.87 -5.05
C PRO A 15 -20.03 30.09 -3.75
N ASP A 16 -20.98 29.20 -3.47
CA ASP A 16 -20.94 28.26 -2.34
C ASP A 16 -19.60 27.50 -2.28
N PRO A 17 -19.05 27.26 -1.09
CA PRO A 17 -17.82 26.49 -0.95
C PRO A 17 -18.09 25.06 -1.41
N VAL A 18 -17.28 24.64 -2.39
CA VAL A 18 -17.30 23.33 -3.05
C VAL A 18 -17.45 22.20 -2.04
N GLY A 19 -18.49 21.39 -2.26
CA GLY A 19 -18.83 20.20 -1.49
C GLY A 19 -17.73 19.14 -1.47
N GLY A 20 -17.87 18.22 -0.52
CA GLY A 20 -16.95 17.12 -0.27
C GLY A 20 -16.56 16.39 -1.55
N ARG A 21 -15.27 16.05 -1.66
CA ARG A 21 -14.72 15.28 -2.77
C ARG A 21 -15.56 14.02 -2.96
N ASP A 22 -16.28 13.92 -4.08
CA ASP A 22 -17.04 12.72 -4.44
C ASP A 22 -16.12 11.51 -4.41
N ARG A 23 -16.48 10.53 -3.59
CA ARG A 23 -15.77 9.26 -3.47
C ARG A 23 -15.88 8.52 -4.82
N PRO A 24 -14.84 7.85 -5.31
CA PRO A 24 -14.96 7.06 -6.54
C PRO A 24 -16.10 6.04 -6.40
N GLU A 25 -16.83 5.80 -7.50
CA GLU A 25 -17.85 4.75 -7.53
C GLU A 25 -17.17 3.40 -7.27
N ARG A 26 -17.53 2.74 -6.16
CA ARG A 26 -16.94 1.47 -5.72
C ARG A 26 -17.64 0.29 -6.43
N PRO A 27 -16.88 -0.67 -7.02
CA PRO A 27 -17.46 -1.91 -7.53
C PRO A 27 -18.22 -2.68 -6.43
N ALA A 28 -19.31 -3.36 -6.79
CA ALA A 28 -20.22 -3.99 -5.83
C ALA A 28 -19.60 -5.19 -5.07
N ASP A 29 -18.54 -5.76 -5.61
CA ASP A 29 -17.76 -6.87 -5.09
C ASP A 29 -16.65 -6.45 -4.12
N VAL A 30 -16.30 -5.15 -4.08
CA VAL A 30 -15.32 -4.63 -3.12
C VAL A 30 -15.99 -4.43 -1.75
N PRO A 31 -15.44 -5.01 -0.66
CA PRO A 31 -16.02 -4.88 0.67
C PRO A 31 -16.11 -3.41 1.17
N THR A 32 -16.89 -3.22 2.23
CA THR A 32 -16.93 -2.00 3.02
C THR A 32 -16.53 -2.30 4.45
N TRP A 33 -15.88 -1.32 5.10
CA TRP A 33 -15.47 -1.41 6.49
C TRP A 33 -16.29 -0.44 7.34
N ASP A 34 -16.71 -0.90 8.53
CA ASP A 34 -17.33 -0.03 9.53
C ASP A 34 -16.32 0.98 10.09
N ASP A 35 -15.03 0.67 10.00
CA ASP A 35 -13.94 1.57 10.32
C ASP A 35 -13.70 2.60 9.21
N GLU A 36 -13.99 3.87 9.48
CA GLU A 36 -13.88 4.94 8.49
C GLU A 36 -12.45 5.10 7.91
N PHE A 37 -11.42 4.81 8.71
CA PHE A 37 -10.04 4.95 8.27
C PHE A 37 -9.66 3.82 7.31
N LEU A 38 -9.95 2.56 7.67
CA LEU A 38 -9.71 1.42 6.77
C LEU A 38 -10.57 1.51 5.52
N ASP A 39 -11.80 1.98 5.64
CA ASP A 39 -12.68 2.18 4.49
C ASP A 39 -12.11 3.24 3.53
N ARG A 40 -11.48 4.30 4.04
CA ARG A 40 -10.80 5.31 3.22
C ARG A 40 -9.47 4.81 2.62
N ALA A 41 -8.74 3.96 3.33
CA ALA A 41 -7.55 3.30 2.79
C ALA A 41 -7.94 2.36 1.63
N SER A 42 -9.06 1.64 1.77
CA SER A 42 -9.57 0.73 0.74
C SER A 42 -9.84 1.44 -0.61
N ASP A 43 -10.28 2.70 -0.59
CA ASP A 43 -10.51 3.48 -1.82
C ASP A 43 -9.25 3.67 -2.67
N ARG A 44 -8.07 3.69 -2.04
CA ARG A 44 -6.78 3.83 -2.71
C ARG A 44 -6.25 2.47 -3.18
N LEU A 45 -6.61 1.40 -2.47
CA LEU A 45 -6.12 0.05 -2.72
C LEU A 45 -6.95 -0.68 -3.79
N LEU A 46 -8.26 -0.43 -3.88
CA LEU A 46 -9.19 -1.21 -4.71
C LEU A 46 -8.89 -1.22 -6.21
N PHE A 47 -8.06 -0.30 -6.70
CA PHE A 47 -7.66 -0.26 -8.11
C PHE A 47 -6.48 -1.18 -8.44
N ASN A 48 -5.73 -1.60 -7.43
CA ASN A 48 -4.52 -2.42 -7.59
C ASN A 48 -4.61 -3.77 -6.88
N TYR A 49 -5.43 -3.87 -5.82
CA TYR A 49 -5.56 -5.07 -5.01
C TYR A 49 -6.99 -5.63 -5.06
N ASP A 50 -7.06 -6.96 -5.09
CA ASP A 50 -8.26 -7.71 -4.75
C ASP A 50 -8.41 -7.71 -3.22
N LEU A 51 -9.44 -7.03 -2.70
CA LEU A 51 -9.59 -6.79 -1.26
C LEU A 51 -10.56 -7.77 -0.60
N ALA A 52 -10.17 -8.26 0.58
CA ALA A 52 -11.02 -9.05 1.47
C ALA A 52 -11.01 -8.50 2.90
N ARG A 53 -12.10 -8.75 3.65
CA ARG A 53 -12.28 -8.26 5.03
C ARG A 53 -12.33 -9.41 6.03
N ASP A 54 -11.90 -9.15 7.26
CA ASP A 54 -12.04 -10.07 8.39
C ASP A 54 -11.43 -11.47 8.18
N GLU A 55 -10.31 -11.53 7.45
CA GLU A 55 -9.62 -12.79 7.15
C GLU A 55 -8.74 -13.25 8.31
N THR A 56 -8.64 -14.57 8.48
CA THR A 56 -7.73 -15.19 9.46
C THR A 56 -6.62 -15.92 8.71
N VAL A 57 -5.39 -15.48 8.94
CA VAL A 57 -4.19 -15.92 8.20
C VAL A 57 -3.13 -16.31 9.22
N GLY A 58 -2.66 -17.57 9.16
CA GLY A 58 -1.70 -18.11 10.13
C GLY A 58 -2.16 -18.02 11.59
N GLY A 59 -3.48 -18.03 11.83
CA GLY A 59 -4.08 -17.88 13.17
C GLY A 59 -4.22 -16.44 13.66
N GLU A 60 -3.72 -15.45 12.91
CA GLU A 60 -3.90 -14.02 13.19
C GLU A 60 -5.08 -13.45 12.38
N ARG A 61 -5.89 -12.59 12.99
CA ARG A 61 -6.97 -11.89 12.30
C ARG A 61 -6.49 -10.56 11.72
N PHE A 62 -6.92 -10.29 10.50
CA PHE A 62 -6.73 -9.02 9.81
C PHE A 62 -8.07 -8.41 9.39
N ASP A 63 -8.21 -7.12 9.59
CA ASP A 63 -9.45 -6.40 9.27
C ASP A 63 -9.55 -6.16 7.76
N LEU A 64 -8.41 -5.87 7.12
CA LEU A 64 -8.28 -5.68 5.67
C LEU A 64 -7.13 -6.55 5.16
N THR A 65 -7.40 -7.27 4.08
CA THR A 65 -6.39 -8.00 3.32
C THR A 65 -6.48 -7.62 1.84
N GLY A 66 -5.35 -7.69 1.13
CA GLY A 66 -5.27 -7.38 -0.29
C GLY A 66 -4.30 -8.29 -1.00
N GLU A 67 -4.65 -8.74 -2.20
CA GLU A 67 -3.77 -9.53 -3.07
C GLU A 67 -3.59 -8.80 -4.40
N MET A 68 -2.36 -8.74 -4.89
CA MET A 68 -2.06 -8.20 -6.22
C MET A 68 -1.08 -9.11 -6.92
N ARG A 69 -1.33 -9.39 -8.21
CA ARG A 69 -0.39 -10.11 -9.09
C ARG A 69 0.01 -9.22 -10.25
N VAL A 70 1.31 -9.07 -10.45
CA VAL A 70 1.90 -8.32 -11.57
C VAL A 70 2.59 -9.30 -12.51
N ASP A 71 1.97 -9.53 -13.67
CA ASP A 71 2.57 -10.31 -14.75
C ASP A 71 3.34 -9.41 -15.70
N SER A 72 4.65 -9.64 -15.81
CA SER A 72 5.50 -8.99 -16.80
C SER A 72 5.81 -9.94 -17.95
N ARG A 73 5.51 -9.49 -19.18
CA ARG A 73 5.80 -10.25 -20.41
C ARG A 73 6.79 -9.45 -21.25
N LYS A 74 8.03 -9.93 -21.40
CA LYS A 74 8.98 -9.33 -22.34
C LYS A 74 8.65 -9.81 -23.76
N GLN A 75 8.19 -8.92 -24.64
CA GLN A 75 8.05 -9.19 -26.07
C GLN A 75 9.35 -8.80 -26.78
N PHE A 76 10.07 -9.78 -27.34
CA PHE A 76 11.19 -9.53 -28.27
C PHE A 76 10.80 -9.94 -29.69
N LEU A 77 11.26 -9.16 -30.68
CA LEU A 77 11.03 -9.39 -32.12
C LEU A 77 12.02 -10.43 -32.69
N HIS A 78 11.90 -11.72 -32.36
CA HIS A 78 12.51 -12.79 -33.18
C HIS A 78 11.87 -14.18 -32.93
N GLU A 79 11.60 -14.90 -34.02
CA GLU A 79 10.78 -16.12 -34.11
C GLU A 79 11.43 -17.40 -33.56
N SER A 80 12.50 -17.30 -32.78
CA SER A 80 13.26 -18.47 -32.30
C SER A 80 13.47 -18.52 -30.78
N LEU A 81 13.03 -17.51 -30.03
CA LEU A 81 13.22 -17.40 -28.59
C LEU A 81 12.01 -16.71 -27.95
N THR A 82 11.00 -17.50 -27.58
CA THR A 82 10.02 -17.15 -26.54
C THR A 82 10.52 -17.90 -25.30
N TYR A 83 10.67 -17.33 -24.10
CA TYR A 83 9.56 -17.01 -23.22
C TYR A 83 10.16 -16.63 -21.84
N ALA A 84 9.94 -15.41 -21.35
CA ALA A 84 10.28 -15.01 -19.99
C ALA A 84 9.08 -14.22 -19.45
N ASN A 85 8.06 -14.97 -19.04
CA ASN A 85 6.99 -14.42 -18.23
C ASN A 85 7.50 -14.46 -16.80
N HIS A 86 7.46 -13.30 -16.14
CA HIS A 86 7.80 -13.22 -14.73
C HIS A 86 6.62 -12.64 -13.98
N HIS A 87 6.24 -13.27 -12.88
CA HIS A 87 5.21 -12.77 -11.99
C HIS A 87 5.83 -12.26 -10.69
N ALA A 88 5.25 -11.19 -10.17
CA ALA A 88 5.45 -10.77 -8.79
C ALA A 88 4.10 -10.75 -8.08
N ASP A 89 4.06 -11.28 -6.87
CA ASP A 89 2.87 -11.29 -6.03
C ASP A 89 3.06 -10.32 -4.86
N GLU A 90 2.01 -9.61 -4.48
CA GLU A 90 1.99 -8.79 -3.27
C GLU A 90 0.79 -9.16 -2.41
N TYR A 91 1.04 -9.33 -1.13
CA TYR A 91 0.04 -9.58 -0.10
C TYR A 91 0.09 -8.48 0.94
N LEU A 92 -1.06 -7.86 1.19
CA LEU A 92 -1.27 -6.84 2.20
C LEU A 92 -2.12 -7.40 3.33
N PHE A 93 -1.69 -7.18 4.56
CA PHE A 93 -2.44 -7.51 5.77
C PHE A 93 -2.47 -6.30 6.68
N ALA A 94 -3.66 -5.80 6.98
CA ALA A 94 -3.85 -4.63 7.83
C ALA A 94 -4.85 -4.88 8.93
N ARG A 95 -4.55 -4.37 10.13
CA ARG A 95 -5.48 -4.43 11.27
C ARG A 95 -5.33 -3.25 12.21
N ARG A 96 -6.42 -2.94 12.93
CA ARG A 96 -6.37 -2.07 14.10
C ARG A 96 -5.85 -2.81 15.32
N VAL A 97 -5.12 -2.08 16.15
CA VAL A 97 -4.64 -2.52 17.46
C VAL A 97 -4.78 -1.38 18.47
N ASP A 98 -5.01 -1.72 19.73
CA ASP A 98 -5.07 -0.71 20.80
C ASP A 98 -3.68 -0.12 21.15
N GLY A 99 -2.62 -0.83 20.76
CA GLY A 99 -1.23 -0.44 20.93
C GLY A 99 -0.31 -1.40 20.19
N VAL A 100 0.93 -0.97 19.96
CA VAL A 100 1.92 -1.72 19.20
C VAL A 100 3.25 -1.76 19.96
N THR A 101 3.88 -2.92 19.95
CA THR A 101 5.20 -3.18 20.52
C THR A 101 6.11 -3.81 19.48
N VAL A 102 7.42 -3.78 19.72
CA VAL A 102 8.40 -4.47 18.86
C VAL A 102 8.11 -5.97 18.78
N ALA A 103 7.71 -6.59 19.90
CA ALA A 103 7.35 -8.00 19.92
C ALA A 103 6.13 -8.32 19.05
N ASP A 104 5.20 -7.38 18.85
CA ASP A 104 4.07 -7.57 17.93
C ASP A 104 4.55 -7.59 16.49
N LEU A 105 5.52 -6.72 16.15
CA LEU A 105 6.12 -6.68 14.84
C LEU A 105 6.96 -7.92 14.54
N GLU A 106 7.77 -8.39 15.50
CA GLU A 106 8.55 -9.62 15.36
C GLU A 106 7.65 -10.83 15.06
N ARG A 107 6.49 -10.94 15.71
CA ARG A 107 5.51 -12.00 15.39
C ARG A 107 4.94 -11.89 13.99
N LEU A 108 4.73 -10.68 13.47
CA LEU A 108 4.31 -10.49 12.08
C LEU A 108 5.40 -10.87 11.08
N VAL A 109 6.67 -10.66 11.44
CA VAL A 109 7.81 -11.11 10.62
C VAL A 109 7.85 -12.63 10.57
N GLU A 110 7.71 -13.31 11.71
CA GLU A 110 7.61 -14.77 11.78
C GLU A 110 6.45 -15.28 10.92
N LEU A 111 5.26 -14.69 11.07
CA LEU A 111 4.10 -15.00 10.23
C LEU A 111 4.39 -14.78 8.73
N GLY A 112 5.10 -13.70 8.37
CA GLY A 112 5.52 -13.44 7.00
C GLY A 112 6.34 -14.59 6.43
N HIS A 113 7.30 -15.11 7.18
CA HIS A 113 8.09 -16.27 6.75
C HIS A 113 7.24 -17.53 6.60
N GLU A 114 6.31 -17.78 7.52
CA GLU A 114 5.40 -18.92 7.43
C GLU A 114 4.50 -18.83 6.18
N LEU A 115 3.98 -17.64 5.88
CA LEU A 115 3.16 -17.41 4.69
C LEU A 115 3.96 -17.51 3.40
N ALA A 116 5.23 -17.08 3.40
CA ALA A 116 6.11 -17.26 2.26
C ALA A 116 6.28 -18.75 1.94
N ASP A 117 6.49 -19.59 2.97
CA ASP A 117 6.61 -21.04 2.80
C ASP A 117 5.29 -21.69 2.32
N GLU A 118 4.14 -21.15 2.72
CA GLU A 118 2.81 -21.66 2.31
C GLU A 118 2.44 -21.26 0.88
N ARG A 119 2.66 -19.99 0.52
CA ARG A 119 2.07 -19.38 -0.68
C ARG A 119 3.00 -19.37 -1.88
N ILE A 120 4.31 -19.39 -1.66
CA ILE A 120 5.27 -19.33 -2.75
C ILE A 120 5.52 -20.73 -3.28
N THR A 121 5.19 -20.94 -4.55
CA THR A 121 5.67 -22.10 -5.31
C THR A 121 6.89 -21.64 -6.11
N PRO A 122 8.12 -22.06 -5.75
CA PRO A 122 9.32 -21.60 -6.44
C PRO A 122 9.38 -22.17 -7.86
N ASP A 123 9.34 -21.30 -8.86
CA ASP A 123 9.52 -21.64 -10.27
C ASP A 123 10.36 -20.57 -11.00
N GLU A 124 10.68 -20.82 -12.27
CA GLU A 124 11.52 -19.92 -13.08
C GLU A 124 10.80 -18.61 -13.47
N GLU A 125 9.48 -18.56 -13.32
CA GLU A 125 8.65 -17.38 -13.59
C GLU A 125 8.50 -16.51 -12.32
N HIS A 126 8.64 -17.08 -11.12
CA HIS A 126 8.55 -16.33 -9.87
C HIS A 126 9.70 -15.34 -9.71
N TYR A 127 9.38 -14.05 -9.74
CA TYR A 127 10.35 -12.97 -9.59
C TYR A 127 10.50 -12.52 -8.14
N GLY A 128 9.38 -12.36 -7.46
CA GLY A 128 9.29 -11.71 -6.16
C GLY A 128 7.93 -11.93 -5.51
N THR A 129 7.92 -12.08 -4.19
CA THR A 129 6.69 -11.97 -3.39
C THR A 129 6.92 -10.96 -2.27
N ASP A 130 6.05 -9.96 -2.16
CA ASP A 130 6.10 -9.00 -1.04
C ASP A 130 4.95 -9.26 -0.06
N LEU A 131 5.28 -9.40 1.22
CA LEU A 131 4.34 -9.62 2.32
C LEU A 131 4.36 -8.40 3.23
N SER A 132 3.35 -7.54 3.11
CA SER A 132 3.27 -6.26 3.83
C SER A 132 2.26 -6.33 4.97
N PHE A 133 2.72 -6.03 6.19
CA PHE A 133 1.87 -5.94 7.37
C PHE A 133 1.75 -4.50 7.85
N VAL A 134 0.52 -4.02 8.02
CA VAL A 134 0.22 -2.66 8.48
C VAL A 134 -0.59 -2.70 9.78
N LEU A 135 -0.04 -2.14 10.85
CA LEU A 135 -0.75 -1.95 12.12
C LEU A 135 -1.25 -0.50 12.23
N VAL A 136 -2.54 -0.36 12.46
CA VAL A 136 -3.17 0.94 12.73
C VAL A 136 -3.37 1.06 14.23
N ALA A 137 -2.60 1.93 14.87
CA ALA A 137 -2.57 2.10 16.33
C ALA A 137 -2.88 3.55 16.70
N PRO A 138 -3.32 3.85 17.94
CA PRO A 138 -3.55 5.22 18.38
C PRO A 138 -2.27 6.08 18.38
N THR A 139 -1.10 5.48 18.62
CA THR A 139 0.20 6.16 18.71
C THR A 139 1.33 5.23 18.26
N ILE A 140 2.48 5.79 17.88
CA ILE A 140 3.68 5.04 17.49
C ILE A 140 4.80 5.23 18.52
N PRO A 141 5.10 4.23 19.37
CA PRO A 141 6.23 4.32 20.30
C PRO A 141 7.57 4.47 19.59
N GLU A 142 8.51 5.21 20.18
CA GLU A 142 9.83 5.45 19.55
C GLU A 142 10.60 4.16 19.26
N ALA A 143 10.57 3.18 20.17
CA ALA A 143 11.21 1.89 19.95
C ALA A 143 10.63 1.14 18.72
N VAL A 144 9.33 1.28 18.49
CA VAL A 144 8.65 0.73 17.29
C VAL A 144 9.09 1.48 16.05
N ARG A 145 9.18 2.82 16.11
CA ARG A 145 9.68 3.64 15.01
C ARG A 145 11.11 3.27 14.62
N GLU A 146 12.02 3.20 15.58
CA GLU A 146 13.42 2.82 15.36
C GLU A 146 13.52 1.42 14.75
N PHE A 147 12.74 0.46 15.27
CA PHE A 147 12.70 -0.90 14.74
C PHE A 147 12.25 -0.92 13.28
N VAL A 148 11.11 -0.30 12.94
CA VAL A 148 10.55 -0.31 11.59
C VAL A 148 11.48 0.39 10.59
N LEU A 149 12.09 1.53 10.96
CA LEU A 149 13.03 2.24 10.08
C LEU A 149 14.33 1.46 9.83
N GLY A 150 14.77 0.66 10.80
CA GLY A 150 15.93 -0.22 10.68
C GLY A 150 15.62 -1.56 10.00
N PHE A 151 14.34 -1.91 9.88
CA PHE A 151 13.91 -3.22 9.42
C PHE A 151 14.09 -3.40 7.90
N ARG A 152 14.68 -4.53 7.54
CA ARG A 152 14.81 -4.99 6.17
C ARG A 152 14.97 -6.50 6.15
N GLU A 153 13.98 -7.19 5.62
CA GLU A 153 13.99 -8.65 5.55
C GLU A 153 13.72 -9.10 4.11
N ARG A 154 14.75 -9.68 3.49
CA ARG A 154 14.70 -10.17 2.12
C ARG A 154 15.36 -11.53 2.03
N GLN A 155 14.61 -12.51 1.55
CA GLN A 155 15.03 -13.89 1.47
C GLN A 155 15.11 -14.35 0.02
N LEU A 156 16.27 -14.89 -0.37
CA LEU A 156 16.50 -15.40 -1.72
C LEU A 156 16.08 -16.86 -1.82
N LEU A 157 15.27 -17.18 -2.83
CA LEU A 157 14.82 -18.55 -3.07
C LEU A 157 15.81 -19.28 -3.98
N ALA A 158 16.35 -20.41 -3.50
CA ALA A 158 17.42 -21.15 -4.18
C ALA A 158 18.58 -20.23 -4.65
N PHE A 159 19.11 -19.40 -3.73
CA PHE A 159 20.14 -18.40 -4.01
C PHE A 159 19.75 -17.35 -5.07
N GLY A 160 18.45 -17.13 -5.26
CA GLY A 160 17.89 -16.17 -6.22
C GLY A 160 17.49 -16.79 -7.55
N TYR A 161 17.67 -18.10 -7.73
CA TYR A 161 17.28 -18.80 -8.95
C TYR A 161 15.75 -18.79 -9.17
N TYR A 162 14.98 -18.83 -8.09
CA TYR A 162 13.52 -18.73 -8.11
C TYR A 162 13.03 -17.41 -7.52
N GLY A 163 13.79 -16.33 -7.72
CA GLY A 163 13.45 -15.02 -7.19
C GLY A 163 13.70 -14.87 -5.69
N HIS A 164 12.86 -14.09 -5.04
CA HIS A 164 12.98 -13.72 -3.63
C HIS A 164 11.62 -13.46 -3.01
N TYR A 165 11.57 -13.32 -1.70
CA TYR A 165 10.47 -12.64 -1.04
C TYR A 165 10.96 -11.61 -0.04
N GLU A 166 10.13 -10.62 0.22
CA GLU A 166 10.39 -9.57 1.20
C GLU A 166 9.24 -9.51 2.21
N VAL A 167 9.59 -9.31 3.47
CA VAL A 167 8.61 -9.00 4.52
C VAL A 167 8.73 -7.52 4.82
N ASN A 168 7.59 -6.84 4.88
CA ASN A 168 7.46 -5.40 5.01
C ASN A 168 6.56 -5.06 6.20
N LEU A 169 6.92 -4.01 6.93
CA LEU A 169 6.21 -3.57 8.12
C LEU A 169 5.82 -2.10 7.99
N GLY A 170 4.60 -1.78 8.38
CA GLY A 170 4.07 -0.43 8.49
C GLY A 170 3.32 -0.24 9.80
N VAL A 171 3.48 0.92 10.41
CA VAL A 171 2.69 1.34 11.57
C VAL A 171 2.16 2.74 11.30
N VAL A 172 0.86 2.93 11.51
CA VAL A 172 0.16 4.19 11.23
C VAL A 172 -0.64 4.62 12.46
N ALA A 173 -0.48 5.89 12.83
CA ALA A 173 -1.27 6.56 13.86
C ALA A 173 -2.12 7.66 13.22
N PRO A 174 -3.39 7.37 12.87
CA PRO A 174 -4.20 8.28 12.07
C PRO A 174 -4.61 9.55 12.82
N ASP A 175 -4.75 9.49 14.14
CA ASP A 175 -5.13 10.65 14.95
C ASP A 175 -3.98 11.67 15.06
N ASP A 176 -2.73 11.18 15.04
CA ASP A 176 -1.51 12.00 15.04
C ASP A 176 -1.01 12.32 13.62
N GLU A 177 -1.67 11.81 12.57
CA GLU A 177 -1.22 11.90 11.18
C GLU A 177 0.23 11.40 10.98
N GLU A 178 0.61 10.34 11.70
CA GLU A 178 1.95 9.77 11.63
C GLU A 178 1.96 8.38 10.99
N ALA A 179 3.04 8.08 10.27
CA ALA A 179 3.32 6.75 9.79
C ALA A 179 4.82 6.45 9.82
N VAL A 180 5.15 5.18 10.01
CA VAL A 180 6.50 4.64 9.84
C VAL A 180 6.42 3.33 9.05
N ALA A 181 7.31 3.17 8.09
CA ALA A 181 7.30 2.04 7.17
C ALA A 181 8.73 1.53 6.97
N SER A 182 8.88 0.21 6.82
CA SER A 182 10.12 -0.37 6.34
C SER A 182 10.41 0.13 4.92
N ARG A 183 11.68 0.13 4.54
CA ARG A 183 12.17 0.85 3.35
C ARG A 183 11.42 0.54 2.05
N GLU A 184 10.95 -0.69 1.89
CA GLU A 184 10.32 -1.17 0.66
C GLU A 184 8.79 -1.29 0.79
N ALA A 185 8.20 -0.87 1.92
CA ALA A 185 6.76 -0.95 2.18
C ALA A 185 5.98 0.21 1.54
N ASP A 186 6.02 0.30 0.20
CA ASP A 186 5.37 1.38 -0.57
C ASP A 186 3.83 1.41 -0.36
N VAL A 187 3.22 0.27 -0.03
CA VAL A 187 1.77 0.14 0.26
C VAL A 187 1.31 0.97 1.46
N VAL A 188 2.21 1.34 2.38
CA VAL A 188 1.87 2.19 3.55
C VAL A 188 1.36 3.56 3.11
N ALA A 189 1.74 4.04 1.91
CA ALA A 189 1.23 5.29 1.36
C ALA A 189 -0.30 5.30 1.17
N ALA A 190 -0.93 4.12 0.98
CA ALA A 190 -2.38 4.01 0.92
C ALA A 190 -3.06 4.33 2.26
N PHE A 191 -2.31 4.24 3.37
CA PHE A 191 -2.77 4.48 4.73
C PHE A 191 -2.41 5.90 5.24
N THR A 192 -1.79 6.75 4.42
CA THR A 192 -1.43 8.12 4.82
C THR A 192 -2.23 9.16 4.01
N PRO A 193 -3.57 9.24 4.19
CA PRO A 193 -4.41 10.14 3.40
C PRO A 193 -4.13 11.63 3.62
N TRP A 194 -3.44 11.99 4.71
CA TRP A 194 -3.03 13.36 5.08
C TRP A 194 -1.71 13.79 4.42
N ASP A 195 -0.90 12.86 3.93
CA ASP A 195 0.28 13.19 3.15
C ASP A 195 -0.18 13.52 1.72
N ASP A 196 -0.60 14.78 1.48
CA ASP A 196 -0.74 15.34 0.14
C ASP A 196 0.67 15.41 -0.47
N VAL A 197 1.12 14.30 -1.07
CA VAL A 197 2.46 14.07 -1.63
C VAL A 197 3.08 15.36 -2.22
N PRO A 198 4.02 16.02 -1.52
CA PRO A 198 4.81 17.06 -2.15
C PRO A 198 5.89 16.35 -2.97
N ASP A 199 5.57 16.01 -4.23
CA ASP A 199 6.48 15.80 -5.35
C ASP A 199 7.89 15.27 -4.98
N ARG A 200 7.98 14.25 -4.12
CA ARG A 200 9.09 13.31 -4.18
C ARG A 200 8.72 12.41 -5.33
N ARG A 201 9.10 12.88 -6.53
CA ARG A 201 9.09 12.16 -7.80
C ARG A 201 8.65 10.71 -7.63
N SER A 202 7.51 10.41 -8.21
CA SER A 202 7.07 9.08 -8.65
C SER A 202 8.15 8.38 -9.48
N ASP A 203 9.25 8.01 -8.83
CA ASP A 203 10.34 7.17 -9.32
C ASP A 203 10.27 5.78 -8.63
N GLY A 204 9.17 5.45 -7.93
CA GLY A 204 9.09 4.30 -7.02
C GLY A 204 9.04 2.91 -7.69
N PHE A 205 8.31 2.75 -8.79
CA PHE A 205 8.21 1.44 -9.48
C PHE A 205 8.78 1.50 -10.91
N LEU A 206 8.45 2.56 -11.67
CA LEU A 206 8.98 2.77 -13.01
C LEU A 206 10.50 2.98 -13.05
N ALA A 207 11.13 3.55 -12.01
CA ALA A 207 12.59 3.66 -11.97
C ALA A 207 13.26 2.34 -11.56
N ARG A 208 12.61 1.49 -10.74
CA ARG A 208 13.08 0.12 -10.44
C ARG A 208 13.02 -0.75 -11.70
N VAL A 209 11.90 -0.71 -12.43
CA VAL A 209 11.72 -1.40 -13.72
C VAL A 209 12.67 -0.86 -14.79
N ARG A 210 12.85 0.47 -14.92
CA ARG A 210 13.84 1.07 -15.86
C ARG A 210 15.30 0.78 -15.48
N ARG A 211 15.62 0.61 -14.20
CA ARG A 211 16.96 0.21 -13.74
C ARG A 211 17.23 -1.29 -13.99
N ALA A 212 16.19 -2.13 -13.94
CA ALA A 212 16.26 -3.56 -14.28
C ALA A 212 16.31 -3.83 -15.79
N LEU A 213 15.77 -2.94 -16.62
CA LEU A 213 15.76 -3.03 -18.09
C LEU A 213 16.88 -2.20 -18.77
N GLY A 214 17.65 -1.42 -17.99
CA GLY A 214 18.66 -0.47 -18.48
C GLY A 214 20.12 -0.96 -18.41
N ARG A 215 20.38 -2.27 -18.34
CA ARG A 215 21.70 -2.87 -18.55
C ARG A 215 21.66 -3.88 -19.68
#